data_AF-A0A418ZX90-F1
#
_entry.id   AF-A0A418ZX90-F1
#
_cell.length_a   1.000
_cell.length_b   1.000
_cell.length_c   1.000
_cell.angle_alpha   90.00
_cell.angle_beta   90.00
_cell.angle_gamma   90.00
#
_symmetry.space_group_name_H-M   'P 1'
#
loop_
_entity.id
_entity.type
_entity.pdbx_description
1 polymer ?
#
loop_
_entity_poly.entity_id
_entity_poly.type
_entity_poly.pdbx_seq_one_letter_code
_entity_poly.pdbx_strand_id
1 'polypeptide(L)'
;MKLVTDRGVAVLQAACDLDLSESVLRRWMRELSAAPAAAFPGNGQMRADLAEIAALKKEVVRPRAERDILKKSTAFFAREAT
;
A
#
# COMPACT_ATOMS: atom_id res chain seq x y z
N MET A 1 -22.09 -1.06 -0.04
CA MET A 1 -22.10 -2.22 -0.96
C MET A 1 -23.41 -3.00 -1.00
N LYS A 2 -24.25 -2.96 0.04
CA LYS A 2 -25.56 -3.64 0.08
C LYS A 2 -26.50 -3.32 -1.11
N LEU A 3 -26.37 -2.16 -1.76
CA LEU A 3 -27.15 -1.81 -2.95
C LEU A 3 -26.90 -2.75 -4.15
N VAL A 4 -25.64 -3.12 -4.38
CA VAL A 4 -25.29 -4.01 -5.50
C VAL A 4 -25.41 -5.47 -5.08
N THR A 5 -25.03 -5.82 -3.84
CA THR A 5 -25.01 -7.21 -3.36
C THR A 5 -26.37 -7.72 -2.87
N ASP A 6 -27.16 -6.88 -2.17
CA ASP A 6 -28.44 -7.31 -1.57
C ASP A 6 -29.64 -6.89 -2.42
N ARG A 7 -29.54 -5.80 -3.20
CA ARG A 7 -30.65 -5.28 -4.02
C ARG A 7 -30.48 -5.51 -5.52
N GLY A 8 -29.39 -6.14 -5.97
CA GLY A 8 -29.17 -6.49 -7.38
C GLY A 8 -29.06 -5.28 -8.32
N VAL A 9 -28.81 -4.09 -7.79
CA VAL A 9 -28.71 -2.86 -8.59
C VAL A 9 -27.46 -2.91 -9.45
N ALA A 10 -27.57 -2.54 -10.73
CA ALA A 10 -26.43 -2.47 -11.63
C ALA A 10 -25.34 -1.56 -11.07
N VAL A 11 -24.08 -1.97 -11.22
CA VAL A 11 -22.90 -1.25 -10.67
C VAL A 11 -22.87 0.21 -11.14
N LEU A 12 -23.28 0.48 -12.39
CA LEU A 12 -23.36 1.83 -12.94
C LEU A 12 -24.37 2.70 -12.18
N GLN A 13 -25.57 2.15 -11.94
CA GLN A 13 -26.64 2.86 -11.22
C GLN A 13 -26.25 3.12 -9.77
N ALA A 14 -25.68 2.12 -9.09
CA ALA A 14 -25.20 2.27 -7.73
C ALA A 14 -24.04 3.29 -7.62
N ALA A 15 -23.20 3.42 -8.65
CA ALA A 15 -22.15 4.43 -8.70
C ALA A 15 -22.75 5.85 -8.84
N CYS A 16 -23.73 6.01 -9.73
CA CYS A 16 -24.47 7.26 -9.88
C CYS A 16 -25.23 7.66 -8.61
N ASP A 17 -25.93 6.73 -7.97
CA ASP A 17 -26.70 6.99 -6.74
C ASP A 17 -25.80 7.41 -5.56
N LEU A 18 -24.54 6.98 -5.57
CA LEU A 18 -23.54 7.30 -4.55
C LEU A 18 -22.65 8.50 -4.92
N ASP A 19 -22.84 9.09 -6.10
CA ASP A 19 -21.98 10.14 -6.68
C ASP A 19 -20.49 9.72 -6.72
N LEU A 20 -20.24 8.46 -7.06
CA LEU A 20 -18.90 7.87 -7.16
C LEU A 20 -18.61 7.46 -8.60
N SER A 21 -17.33 7.41 -8.96
CA SER A 21 -16.94 6.80 -10.22
C SER A 21 -17.13 5.28 -10.18
N GLU A 22 -17.59 4.71 -11.29
CA GLU A 22 -17.78 3.27 -11.45
C GLU A 22 -16.49 2.48 -11.17
N SER A 23 -15.33 3.05 -11.54
CA SER A 23 -14.01 2.44 -11.32
C SER A 23 -13.69 2.29 -9.83
N VAL A 24 -14.08 3.25 -8.99
CA VAL A 24 -13.93 3.19 -7.52
C VAL A 24 -14.86 2.13 -6.95
N LEU A 25 -16.13 2.10 -7.40
CA LEU A 25 -17.10 1.12 -6.91
C LEU A 25 -16.67 -0.31 -7.27
N ARG A 26 -16.22 -0.55 -8.50
CA ARG A 26 -15.67 -1.86 -8.95
C ARG A 26 -14.43 -2.27 -8.16
N ARG A 27 -13.53 -1.32 -7.85
CA ARG A 27 -12.36 -1.59 -7.00
C ARG A 27 -12.80 -2.08 -5.62
N TRP A 28 -13.72 -1.35 -4.97
CA TRP A 28 -14.22 -1.73 -3.66
C TRP A 28 -14.99 -3.06 -3.67
N MET A 29 -15.70 -3.41 -4.74
CA MET A 29 -16.33 -4.74 -4.85
C MET A 29 -15.28 -5.87 -4.82
N ARG A 30 -14.16 -5.68 -5.52
CA ARG A 30 -13.04 -6.65 -5.50
C ARG A 30 -12.37 -6.71 -4.14
N GLU A 31 -12.13 -5.56 -3.52
CA GLU A 31 -11.50 -5.47 -2.20
C GLU A 31 -12.41 -6.04 -1.10
N LEU A 32 -13.73 -5.86 -1.20
CA LEU A 32 -14.71 -6.48 -0.30
C LEU A 32 -14.70 -8.01 -0.40
N SER A 33 -14.56 -8.55 -1.62
CA SER A 33 -14.45 -10.00 -1.83
C SER A 33 -13.13 -10.56 -1.27
N ALA A 34 -12.02 -9.84 -1.48
CA ALA A 34 -10.69 -10.29 -1.07
C ALA A 34 -10.40 -10.08 0.43
N ALA A 35 -10.87 -9.00 1.02
CA ALA A 35 -10.58 -8.60 2.39
C ALA A 35 -11.68 -7.67 2.95
N PRO A 36 -12.79 -8.23 3.48
CA PRO A 36 -13.95 -7.45 3.91
C PRO A 36 -13.64 -6.38 4.97
N ALA A 37 -12.69 -6.66 5.87
CA ALA A 37 -12.30 -5.75 6.95
C ALA A 37 -11.48 -4.54 6.47
N ALA A 38 -10.85 -4.62 5.30
CA ALA A 38 -9.99 -3.57 4.74
C ALA A 38 -10.57 -2.98 3.45
N ALA A 39 -11.83 -3.29 3.12
CA ALA A 39 -12.47 -2.93 1.85
C ALA A 39 -12.90 -1.46 1.76
N PHE A 40 -12.89 -0.75 2.89
CA PHE A 40 -13.24 0.67 2.97
C PHE A 40 -12.17 1.47 3.74
N PRO A 41 -10.91 1.54 3.25
CA PRO A 41 -10.04 2.58 3.71
C PRO A 41 -10.63 3.89 3.17
N GLY A 42 -10.94 4.85 4.04
CA GLY A 42 -11.41 6.17 3.61
C GLY A 42 -10.42 6.84 2.66
N ASN A 43 -10.81 7.95 2.04
CA ASN A 43 -9.97 8.71 1.10
C ASN A 43 -8.58 9.00 1.72
N GLY A 44 -7.56 8.22 1.31
CA GLY A 44 -6.17 8.40 1.72
C GLY A 44 -5.62 7.44 2.78
N GLN A 45 -6.40 6.50 3.32
CA GLN A 45 -5.85 5.52 4.26
C GLN A 45 -5.13 4.38 3.52
N MET A 46 -3.81 4.32 3.64
CA MET A 46 -3.02 3.15 3.25
C MET A 46 -3.53 1.93 4.03
N ARG A 47 -3.74 0.81 3.35
CA ARG A 47 -4.01 -0.49 3.99
C ARG A 47 -2.92 -0.74 5.04
N ALA A 48 -3.27 -1.30 6.20
CA ALA A 48 -2.33 -1.54 7.30
C ALA A 48 -1.05 -2.25 6.82
N ASP A 49 -1.20 -3.23 5.91
CA ASP A 49 -0.11 -3.95 5.26
C ASP A 49 0.87 -3.02 4.51
N LEU A 50 0.35 -1.98 3.84
CA LEU A 50 1.19 -1.00 3.14
C LEU A 50 1.90 -0.06 4.11
N ALA A 51 1.28 0.26 5.25
CA ALA A 51 1.90 1.07 6.29
C ALA A 51 3.07 0.34 6.93
N GLU A 52 2.91 -0.97 7.20
CA GLU A 52 3.99 -1.83 7.69
C GLU A 52 5.12 -1.94 6.65
N ILE A 53 4.79 -2.12 5.36
CA ILE A 53 5.81 -2.13 4.30
C ILE A 53 6.58 -0.80 4.26
N ALA A 54 5.93 0.34 4.45
CA ALA A 54 6.59 1.64 4.47
C ALA A 54 7.49 1.82 5.72
N ALA A 55 7.04 1.35 6.88
CA ALA A 55 7.84 1.34 8.11
C ALA A 55 9.07 0.45 7.97
N LEU A 56 8.89 -0.80 7.52
CA LEU A 56 9.98 -1.75 7.28
C LEU A 56 10.98 -1.23 6.25
N LYS A 57 10.52 -0.58 5.17
CA LYS A 57 11.40 0.07 4.19
C LYS A 57 12.24 1.18 4.83
N LYS A 58 11.67 1.99 5.74
CA LYS A 58 12.44 3.02 6.47
C LYS A 58 13.50 2.40 7.39
N GLU A 59 13.16 1.32 8.09
CA GLU A 59 14.07 0.64 9.00
C GLU A 59 15.27 0.00 8.27
N VAL A 60 15.10 -0.43 7.02
CA VAL A 60 16.19 -1.03 6.23
C VAL A 60 17.12 0.00 5.60
N VAL A 61 16.66 1.22 5.34
CA VAL A 61 17.45 2.26 4.63
C VAL A 61 18.61 2.77 5.48
N ARG A 62 18.39 3.07 6.75
CA ARG A 62 19.41 3.60 7.67
C ARG A 62 20.60 2.63 7.88
N PRO A 63 20.40 1.36 8.30
CA PRO A 63 21.50 0.43 8.53
C PRO A 63 22.25 0.04 7.24
N ARG A 64 21.58 0.05 6.08
CA ARG A 64 22.26 -0.17 4.79
C ARG A 64 23.26 0.94 4.47
N ALA A 65 22.89 2.20 4.73
CA ALA A 65 23.79 3.34 4.52
C ALA A 65 25.02 3.27 5.43
N GLU A 66 24.82 2.95 6.72
CA GLU A 66 25.92 2.79 7.69
C GLU A 66 26.89 1.68 7.29
N ARG A 67 26.36 0.51 6.88
CA ARG A 67 27.18 -0.60 6.36
C ARG A 67 27.99 -0.18 5.13
N ASP A 68 27.39 0.57 4.22
CA ASP A 68 28.06 0.96 2.97
C ASP A 68 29.17 1.99 3.23
N ILE A 69 29.00 2.88 4.21
CA ILE A 69 30.07 3.78 4.68
C ILE A 69 31.23 2.96 5.26
N LEU A 70 30.95 2.01 6.15
CA LEU A 70 31.97 1.18 6.77
C LEU A 70 32.76 0.37 5.73
N LYS A 71 32.07 -0.22 4.75
CA LYS A 71 32.68 -0.96 3.64
C LYS A 71 33.60 -0.07 2.79
N LYS A 72 33.16 1.15 2.46
CA LYS A 72 34.00 2.10 1.72
C LYS A 72 35.24 2.51 2.51
N SER A 73 35.09 2.69 3.83
CA SER A 73 36.19 3.03 4.73
C SER A 73 37.21 1.90 4.83
N THR A 74 36.76 0.64 5.00
CA THR A 74 37.66 -0.52 5.04
C THR A 74 38.40 -0.71 3.73
N ALA A 75 37.72 -0.54 2.60
CA ALA A 75 38.34 -0.61 1.28
C ALA A 75 39.40 0.49 1.08
N PHE A 76 39.17 1.70 1.59
CA PHE A 76 40.14 2.79 1.55
C PHE A 76 41.37 2.47 2.40
N PHE A 77 41.19 2.09 3.67
CA PHE A 77 42.28 1.75 4.57
C PHE A 77 43.10 0.54 4.12
N ALA A 78 42.45 -0.49 3.58
CA ALA A 78 43.15 -1.64 3.01
C ALA A 78 44.04 -1.26 1.81
N ARG A 79 43.66 -0.22 1.06
CA ARG A 79 44.43 0.26 -0.10
C ARG A 79 45.62 1.13 0.32
N GLU A 80 45.53 1.87 1.43
CA GLU A 80 46.65 2.67 1.97
C GLU A 80 47.66 1.83 2.78
N ALA A 81 47.26 0.66 3.26
CA ALA A 81 48.14 -0.26 4.00
C ALA A 81 49.04 -1.13 3.09
N THR A 82 49.05 -0.88 1.78
CA THR A 82 49.87 -1.57 0.76
C THR A 82 50.82 -0.58 0.12
#